data_AF-A0A815JC11-F1
#
_entry.id   AF-A0A815JC11-F1
#
_cell.length_a   1.000
_cell.length_b   1.000
_cell.length_c   1.000
_cell.angle_alpha   90.00
_cell.angle_beta   90.00
_cell.angle_gamma   90.00
#
_symmetry.space_group_name_H-M   'P 1'
#
loop_
_entity.id
_entity.type
_entity.pdbx_description
1 polymer ?
#
loop_
_entity_poly.entity_id
_entity_poly.type
_entity_poly.pdbx_seq_one_letter_code
_entity_poly.pdbx_strand_id
1 'polypeptide(L)'
;FDRGDFRYATPTLTVQRLRFVNGYCKDADGGCAILQKNGGTTIVIDSSFENNIGPTIGQDVAGGALWTIGGGDTTIVRSVFRDNKCSNGGGIGILGSGLYIYNSHFQNNQATGNGGNPGLGGNGGAISFDGRGRINSICGTRFTSNQGNKFGGAFFRVSYNGNETNNFDSVLVDSNVIPIDSNGLAGGLYIQGGSASIRNSIIANNSAGGAGGLFLADEKSVTLIGVNFYENQAYTGLGAAVYCSNPVSGSFTGLTVANNYAGAFGAAFASCGTTVTLSSSVIANNTVGNPWPANACTSTMTHGTNVVQSPMNKQSPASGTDSPCTNGPVTMTNSVSISLDKTTWKIQATGAQVGYVGPNIVPGL
;
A
#
# COMPACT_ATOMS: atom_id res chain seq x y z
N PHE A 1 26.83 -2.28 6.97
CA PHE A 1 26.24 -1.81 8.25
C PHE A 1 27.16 -1.95 9.45
N ASP A 2 28.48 -1.98 9.29
CA ASP A 2 29.41 -2.19 10.41
C ASP A 2 30.20 -0.90 10.65
N ARG A 3 30.20 -0.40 11.90
CA ARG A 3 30.90 0.78 12.48
C ARG A 3 30.10 2.07 12.81
N GLY A 4 28.81 2.17 12.54
CA GLY A 4 27.96 3.24 13.10
C GLY A 4 27.16 2.73 14.29
N ASP A 5 27.19 3.39 15.44
CA ASP A 5 26.23 3.10 16.52
C ASP A 5 24.87 3.74 16.17
N PHE A 6 24.10 3.04 15.36
CA PHE A 6 22.80 3.48 14.85
C PHE A 6 21.71 3.48 15.93
N ARG A 7 22.00 3.16 17.20
CA ARG A 7 20.97 3.01 18.24
C ARG A 7 20.48 4.34 18.81
N TYR A 8 21.26 5.42 18.67
CA TYR A 8 20.94 6.68 19.32
C TYR A 8 19.80 7.44 18.60
N ALA A 9 18.91 8.03 19.39
CA ALA A 9 17.82 8.89 18.92
C ALA A 9 18.21 10.37 18.79
N THR A 10 19.47 10.73 19.11
CA THR A 10 19.99 12.10 19.06
C THR A 10 21.09 12.24 18.00
N PRO A 11 21.29 13.45 17.43
CA PRO A 11 20.55 14.69 17.70
C PRO A 11 19.14 14.69 17.12
N THR A 12 18.31 15.66 17.53
CA THR A 12 17.00 15.90 16.93
C THR A 12 17.09 17.04 15.93
N LEU A 13 16.71 16.78 14.68
CA LEU A 13 16.47 17.80 13.67
C LEU A 13 14.97 18.10 13.61
N THR A 14 14.59 19.36 13.80
CA THR A 14 13.21 19.81 13.53
C THR A 14 13.24 20.84 12.41
N VAL A 15 12.45 20.60 11.37
CA VAL A 15 12.18 21.56 10.29
C VAL A 15 10.70 21.89 10.26
N GLN A 16 10.38 23.18 10.24
CA GLN A 16 9.00 23.63 10.35
C GLN A 16 8.72 24.84 9.46
N ARG A 17 7.62 24.80 8.69
CA ARG A 17 7.19 25.89 7.78
C ARG A 17 8.27 26.26 6.76
N LEU A 18 8.92 25.25 6.18
CA LEU A 18 9.98 25.41 5.20
C LEU A 18 9.62 24.76 3.86
N ARG A 19 10.31 25.21 2.80
CA ARG A 19 10.25 24.61 1.47
C ARG A 19 11.64 24.17 1.07
N PHE A 20 11.78 22.90 0.71
CA PHE A 20 13.01 22.29 0.21
C PHE A 20 12.81 21.91 -1.26
N VAL A 21 13.44 22.67 -2.15
CA VAL A 21 13.12 22.63 -3.58
C VAL A 21 14.38 22.41 -4.40
N ASN A 22 14.33 21.51 -5.38
CA ASN A 22 15.41 21.26 -6.33
C ASN A 22 16.73 20.78 -5.69
N GLY A 23 16.68 20.09 -4.55
CA GLY A 23 17.84 19.40 -4.01
C GLY A 23 18.35 18.35 -5.00
N TYR A 24 19.67 18.23 -5.17
CA TYR A 24 20.28 17.32 -6.14
C TYR A 24 21.52 16.66 -5.54
N CYS A 25 21.58 15.33 -5.56
CA CYS A 25 22.72 14.59 -5.01
C CYS A 25 22.99 13.28 -5.80
N LYS A 26 23.89 13.33 -6.79
CA LYS A 26 24.14 12.23 -7.73
C LYS A 26 25.09 11.16 -7.19
N ASP A 27 26.11 11.56 -6.46
CA ASP A 27 27.19 10.69 -5.95
C ASP A 27 27.07 10.45 -4.43
N ALA A 28 25.89 10.74 -3.88
CA ALA A 28 25.57 10.54 -2.47
C ALA A 28 24.79 9.23 -2.28
N ASP A 29 24.55 8.89 -1.03
CA ASP A 29 23.59 7.86 -0.71
C ASP A 29 22.21 8.33 -1.23
N GLY A 30 21.73 9.52 -0.86
CA GLY A 30 20.44 10.12 -1.25
C GLY A 30 20.07 11.21 -0.22
N GLY A 31 18.79 11.48 0.03
CA GLY A 31 18.37 12.52 1.00
C GLY A 31 18.75 13.92 0.56
N CYS A 32 18.48 14.29 -0.69
CA CYS A 32 19.09 15.47 -1.31
C CYS A 32 18.61 16.81 -0.78
N ALA A 33 17.51 16.83 -0.01
CA ALA A 33 17.18 17.96 0.84
C ALA A 33 17.71 17.75 2.26
N ILE A 34 17.44 16.59 2.84
CA ILE A 34 17.84 16.25 4.21
C ILE A 34 18.33 14.80 4.25
N LEU A 35 19.57 14.62 4.69
CA LEU A 35 20.14 13.32 5.05
C LEU A 35 20.45 13.30 6.55
N GLN A 36 19.73 12.48 7.30
CA GLN A 36 20.08 12.11 8.67
C GLN A 36 20.73 10.72 8.63
N LYS A 37 21.98 10.61 9.07
CA LYS A 37 22.73 9.35 9.10
C LYS A 37 23.41 9.15 10.45
N ASN A 38 23.59 7.89 10.84
CA ASN A 38 24.24 7.43 12.07
C ASN A 38 23.45 7.74 13.37
N GLY A 39 22.12 7.60 13.33
CA GLY A 39 21.24 7.86 14.48
C GLY A 39 20.38 9.10 14.27
N GLY A 40 19.76 9.59 15.35
CA GLY A 40 19.00 10.83 15.38
C GLY A 40 17.48 10.67 15.20
N THR A 41 16.78 11.77 15.44
CA THR A 41 15.33 11.91 15.27
C THR A 41 15.05 13.08 14.32
N THR A 42 14.22 12.87 13.31
CA THR A 42 13.81 13.92 12.37
C THR A 42 12.34 14.25 12.56
N ILE A 43 12.03 15.53 12.71
CA ILE A 43 10.67 16.04 12.84
C ILE A 43 10.43 17.06 11.73
N VAL A 44 9.42 16.80 10.89
CA VAL A 44 9.01 17.66 9.77
C VAL A 44 7.59 18.12 10.01
N ILE A 45 7.37 19.44 10.07
CA ILE A 45 6.06 20.01 10.36
C ILE A 45 5.73 21.09 9.33
N ASP A 46 4.52 21.07 8.77
CA ASP A 46 4.00 22.15 7.90
C ASP A 46 4.98 22.55 6.78
N SER A 47 5.67 21.58 6.17
CA SER A 47 6.76 21.84 5.21
C SER A 47 6.52 21.17 3.86
N SER A 48 7.19 21.65 2.80
CA SER A 48 7.14 21.03 1.48
C SER A 48 8.52 20.61 0.97
N PHE A 49 8.55 19.48 0.27
CA PHE A 49 9.72 18.91 -0.39
C PHE A 49 9.37 18.65 -1.85
N GLU A 50 9.98 19.41 -2.75
CA GLU A 50 9.54 19.52 -4.14
C GLU A 50 10.72 19.30 -5.09
N ASN A 51 10.56 18.37 -6.04
CA ASN A 51 11.51 18.13 -7.11
C ASN A 51 12.95 17.89 -6.63
N ASN A 52 13.12 17.18 -5.51
CA ASN A 52 14.44 16.77 -5.03
C ASN A 52 14.84 15.44 -5.70
N ILE A 53 16.04 15.39 -6.28
CA ILE A 53 16.48 14.33 -7.18
C ILE A 53 17.78 13.70 -6.66
N GLY A 54 17.67 12.47 -6.19
CA GLY A 54 18.78 11.61 -5.79
C GLY A 54 19.29 10.68 -6.90
N PRO A 55 20.21 9.77 -6.56
CA PRO A 55 20.80 8.85 -7.51
C PRO A 55 19.73 7.93 -8.12
N THR A 56 19.88 7.60 -9.40
CA THR A 56 18.85 6.89 -10.15
C THR A 56 18.79 5.39 -9.84
N ILE A 57 19.90 4.79 -9.42
CA ILE A 57 20.02 3.37 -9.07
C ILE A 57 20.87 3.20 -7.81
N GLY A 58 20.60 2.16 -7.04
CA GLY A 58 21.36 1.77 -5.86
C GLY A 58 20.52 0.94 -4.88
N GLN A 59 21.17 -0.02 -4.23
CA GLN A 59 20.48 -0.97 -3.35
C GLN A 59 19.86 -0.28 -2.14
N ASP A 60 20.71 0.31 -1.31
CA ASP A 60 20.33 1.08 -0.15
C ASP A 60 20.55 2.56 -0.47
N VAL A 61 19.93 3.03 -1.56
CA VAL A 61 19.91 4.42 -2.05
C VAL A 61 18.47 4.90 -2.11
N ALA A 62 18.07 5.84 -1.25
CA ALA A 62 16.68 6.21 -1.05
C ALA A 62 16.43 7.70 -0.78
N GLY A 63 15.17 8.14 -0.86
CA GLY A 63 14.76 9.45 -0.38
C GLY A 63 15.26 10.60 -1.25
N GLY A 64 14.59 10.89 -2.36
CA GLY A 64 14.96 12.04 -3.18
C GLY A 64 14.96 13.34 -2.37
N ALA A 65 14.01 13.46 -1.45
CA ALA A 65 13.96 14.56 -0.48
C ALA A 65 14.62 14.22 0.85
N LEU A 66 14.06 13.26 1.58
CA LEU A 66 14.45 12.95 2.95
C LEU A 66 14.97 11.52 3.07
N TRP A 67 16.12 11.36 3.69
CA TRP A 67 16.59 10.05 4.11
C TRP A 67 17.05 10.03 5.54
N THR A 68 16.46 9.13 6.33
CA THR A 68 16.86 8.87 7.71
C THR A 68 17.44 7.46 7.88
N ILE A 69 18.66 7.37 8.40
CA ILE A 69 19.37 6.14 8.74
C ILE A 69 19.74 6.17 10.21
N GLY A 70 19.09 5.34 11.03
CA GLY A 70 19.38 5.27 12.46
C GLY A 70 18.16 5.02 13.33
N GLY A 71 18.39 4.95 14.64
CA GLY A 71 17.46 4.31 15.56
C GLY A 71 16.49 5.21 16.30
N GLY A 72 16.49 6.52 16.05
CA GLY A 72 15.40 7.39 16.46
C GLY A 72 14.22 7.31 15.49
N ASP A 73 13.28 8.23 15.63
CA ASP A 73 12.04 8.26 14.86
C ASP A 73 12.04 9.39 13.82
N THR A 74 11.28 9.17 12.76
CA THR A 74 10.96 10.18 11.76
C THR A 74 9.49 10.51 11.85
N THR A 75 9.17 11.74 12.24
CA THR A 75 7.79 12.24 12.38
C THR A 75 7.51 13.31 11.34
N ILE A 76 6.43 13.16 10.59
CA ILE A 76 6.02 14.06 9.51
C ILE A 76 4.57 14.47 9.72
N VAL A 77 4.32 15.76 9.80
CA VAL A 77 2.98 16.31 10.09
C VAL A 77 2.65 17.40 9.09
N ARG A 78 1.46 17.33 8.49
CA ARG A 78 0.90 18.37 7.61
C ARG A 78 1.88 18.84 6.52
N SER A 79 2.59 17.89 5.92
CA SER A 79 3.67 18.19 4.98
C SER A 79 3.40 17.57 3.61
N VAL A 80 4.05 18.12 2.58
CA VAL A 80 3.86 17.70 1.19
C VAL A 80 5.20 17.26 0.60
N PHE A 81 5.22 16.07 0.00
CA PHE A 81 6.34 15.55 -0.77
C PHE A 81 5.88 15.34 -2.20
N ARG A 82 6.38 16.17 -3.13
CA ARG A 82 5.98 16.11 -4.54
C ARG A 82 7.14 16.06 -5.51
N ASP A 83 6.95 15.29 -6.58
CA ASP A 83 7.85 15.25 -7.74
C ASP A 83 9.30 14.84 -7.40
N ASN A 84 9.51 14.21 -6.25
CA ASN A 84 10.85 13.81 -5.82
C ASN A 84 11.22 12.45 -6.42
N LYS A 85 12.51 12.24 -6.69
CA LYS A 85 13.02 11.04 -7.36
C LYS A 85 14.27 10.51 -6.70
N CYS A 86 14.38 9.20 -6.56
CA CYS A 86 15.60 8.53 -6.11
C CYS A 86 15.51 7.03 -6.45
N SER A 87 16.58 6.26 -6.28
CA SER A 87 16.56 4.84 -6.60
C SER A 87 15.44 4.08 -5.88
N ASN A 88 15.25 4.34 -4.58
CA ASN A 88 14.11 3.90 -3.77
C ASN A 88 13.47 5.12 -3.10
N GLY A 89 12.20 5.04 -2.70
CA GLY A 89 11.59 6.08 -1.88
C GLY A 89 11.72 7.45 -2.52
N GLY A 90 11.07 7.67 -3.67
CA GLY A 90 11.25 8.90 -4.45
C GLY A 90 11.15 10.16 -3.59
N GLY A 91 10.20 10.18 -2.64
CA GLY A 91 10.14 11.18 -1.56
C GLY A 91 11.08 10.84 -0.40
N ILE A 92 10.84 9.71 0.26
CA ILE A 92 11.44 9.39 1.56
C ILE A 92 12.09 8.01 1.58
N GLY A 93 13.31 7.95 2.12
CA GLY A 93 14.00 6.73 2.53
C GLY A 93 14.08 6.61 4.05
N ILE A 94 13.62 5.50 4.60
CA ILE A 94 13.75 5.18 6.03
C ILE A 94 14.53 3.88 6.16
N LEU A 95 15.62 3.92 6.93
CA LEU A 95 16.47 2.77 7.19
C LEU A 95 16.73 2.63 8.69
N GLY A 96 16.06 1.67 9.32
CA GLY A 96 16.24 1.35 10.73
C GLY A 96 15.67 2.38 11.72
N SER A 97 14.88 3.36 11.25
CA SER A 97 14.17 4.40 12.03
C SER A 97 12.67 4.09 12.11
N GLY A 98 11.99 4.52 13.17
CA GLY A 98 10.51 4.50 13.21
C GLY A 98 9.91 5.56 12.28
N LEU A 99 8.68 5.34 11.81
CA LEU A 99 8.03 6.26 10.87
C LEU A 99 6.62 6.63 11.32
N TYR A 100 6.39 7.92 11.57
CA TYR A 100 5.09 8.45 11.97
C TYR A 100 4.68 9.56 11.01
N ILE A 101 3.55 9.40 10.32
CA ILE A 101 3.08 10.37 9.34
C ILE A 101 1.63 10.73 9.63
N TYR A 102 1.36 12.02 9.74
CA TYR A 102 0.04 12.53 10.03
C TYR A 102 -0.36 13.62 9.04
N ASN A 103 -1.56 13.53 8.49
CA ASN A 103 -2.20 14.59 7.72
C ASN A 103 -1.34 15.13 6.56
N SER A 104 -0.59 14.26 5.88
CA SER A 104 0.40 14.65 4.87
C SER A 104 0.02 14.16 3.47
N HIS A 105 0.75 14.62 2.45
CA HIS A 105 0.47 14.28 1.06
C HIS A 105 1.75 13.95 0.29
N PHE A 106 1.76 12.76 -0.32
CA PHE A 106 2.81 12.27 -1.19
C PHE A 106 2.28 12.16 -2.61
N GLN A 107 2.77 13.02 -3.50
CA GLN A 107 2.27 13.14 -4.87
C GLN A 107 3.37 12.98 -5.89
N ASN A 108 3.16 12.12 -6.90
CA ASN A 108 4.03 12.05 -8.08
C ASN A 108 5.52 11.82 -7.77
N ASN A 109 5.82 11.15 -6.66
CA ASN A 109 7.19 10.76 -6.35
C ASN A 109 7.55 9.47 -7.10
N GLN A 110 8.82 9.31 -7.48
CA GLN A 110 9.27 8.22 -8.32
C GLN A 110 10.49 7.48 -7.73
N ALA A 111 10.35 6.17 -7.51
CA ALA A 111 11.49 5.29 -7.33
C ALA A 111 12.01 4.87 -8.72
N THR A 112 13.25 5.24 -9.05
CA THR A 112 13.80 5.08 -10.41
C THR A 112 14.60 3.80 -10.62
N GLY A 113 14.96 3.10 -9.53
CA GLY A 113 15.65 1.81 -9.60
C GLY A 113 14.77 0.70 -10.18
N ASN A 114 15.33 -0.48 -10.50
CA ASN A 114 14.57 -1.56 -11.15
C ASN A 114 14.85 -2.98 -10.62
N GLY A 115 15.72 -3.13 -9.63
CA GLY A 115 16.22 -4.44 -9.19
C GLY A 115 15.67 -4.95 -7.86
N GLY A 116 14.95 -4.14 -7.09
CA GLY A 116 14.59 -4.46 -5.71
C GLY A 116 15.76 -4.32 -4.74
N ASN A 117 15.58 -4.84 -3.51
CA ASN A 117 16.62 -4.97 -2.49
C ASN A 117 16.71 -6.44 -2.04
N PRO A 118 17.87 -7.14 -2.16
CA PRO A 118 19.11 -6.68 -2.80
C PRO A 118 18.93 -6.45 -4.31
N GLY A 119 19.58 -5.42 -4.86
CA GLY A 119 19.44 -5.06 -6.27
C GLY A 119 19.67 -3.57 -6.54
N LEU A 120 19.14 -3.08 -7.67
CA LEU A 120 19.29 -1.70 -8.13
C LEU A 120 18.10 -0.80 -7.75
N GLY A 121 17.44 -1.08 -6.63
CA GLY A 121 16.33 -0.28 -6.10
C GLY A 121 15.02 -0.40 -6.88
N GLY A 122 14.16 0.61 -6.81
CA GLY A 122 12.82 0.65 -7.42
C GLY A 122 11.68 0.47 -6.42
N ASN A 123 12.00 0.47 -5.13
CA ASN A 123 11.05 0.20 -4.06
C ASN A 123 10.43 1.49 -3.54
N GLY A 124 9.09 1.53 -3.43
CA GLY A 124 8.35 2.60 -2.78
C GLY A 124 8.43 3.91 -3.56
N GLY A 125 7.50 4.16 -4.49
CA GLY A 125 7.54 5.39 -5.26
C GLY A 125 7.52 6.66 -4.41
N ALA A 126 6.71 6.69 -3.34
CA ALA A 126 6.78 7.74 -2.33
C ALA A 126 7.78 7.41 -1.22
N ILE A 127 7.61 6.25 -0.57
CA ILE A 127 8.33 5.91 0.65
C ILE A 127 8.90 4.50 0.54
N SER A 128 10.20 4.39 0.78
CA SER A 128 10.89 3.12 1.03
C SER A 128 11.23 3.01 2.51
N PHE A 129 10.71 1.99 3.19
CA PHE A 129 10.94 1.75 4.60
C PHE A 129 11.50 0.35 4.87
N ASP A 130 12.80 0.30 5.12
CA ASP A 130 13.54 -0.92 5.45
C ASP A 130 14.04 -0.87 6.89
N GLY A 131 13.92 -1.97 7.61
CA GLY A 131 14.58 -2.11 8.89
C GLY A 131 13.90 -3.01 9.90
N ARG A 132 14.71 -3.40 10.87
CA ARG A 132 14.37 -4.32 11.94
C ARG A 132 13.86 -3.59 13.18
N GLY A 133 12.77 -4.07 13.77
CA GLY A 133 12.26 -3.66 15.07
C GLY A 133 11.57 -2.30 15.07
N ARG A 134 11.09 -1.82 13.91
CA ARG A 134 10.52 -0.47 13.76
C ARG A 134 9.04 -0.51 13.39
N ILE A 135 8.28 0.38 14.01
CA ILE A 135 6.85 0.58 13.77
C ILE A 135 6.69 1.66 12.70
N ASN A 136 5.65 1.53 11.87
CA ASN A 136 5.05 2.71 11.24
C ASN A 136 3.62 2.95 11.72
N SER A 137 3.27 4.22 11.77
CA SER A 137 1.89 4.68 11.89
C SER A 137 1.66 5.84 10.92
N ILE A 138 0.74 5.64 9.99
CA ILE A 138 0.38 6.61 8.96
C ILE A 138 -1.11 6.88 9.09
N CYS A 139 -1.46 8.13 9.37
CA CYS A 139 -2.84 8.53 9.59
C CYS A 139 -3.18 9.82 8.84
N GLY A 140 -4.39 9.92 8.31
CA GLY A 140 -4.86 11.15 7.66
C GLY A 140 -4.09 11.50 6.39
N THR A 141 -3.41 10.54 5.76
CA THR A 141 -2.40 10.80 4.72
C THR A 141 -2.82 10.31 3.34
N ARG A 142 -2.43 11.06 2.31
CA ARG A 142 -2.69 10.73 0.90
C ARG A 142 -1.41 10.32 0.17
N PHE A 143 -1.50 9.28 -0.64
CA PHE A 143 -0.49 8.83 -1.61
C PHE A 143 -1.13 8.80 -3.00
N THR A 144 -0.82 9.78 -3.83
CA THR A 144 -1.46 9.95 -5.14
C THR A 144 -0.43 9.93 -6.26
N SER A 145 -0.67 9.12 -7.29
CA SER A 145 0.12 9.15 -8.53
C SER A 145 1.62 8.89 -8.35
N ASN A 146 2.03 8.17 -7.30
CA ASN A 146 3.43 7.81 -7.12
C ASN A 146 3.78 6.59 -7.98
N GLN A 147 5.03 6.51 -8.40
CA GLN A 147 5.52 5.43 -9.23
C GLN A 147 6.68 4.69 -8.55
N GLY A 148 6.49 3.41 -8.34
CA GLY A 148 7.55 2.46 -8.05
C GLY A 148 7.88 1.68 -9.31
N ASN A 149 8.98 0.94 -9.30
CA ASN A 149 9.38 0.09 -10.42
C ASN A 149 9.60 -1.37 -9.99
N LYS A 150 9.61 -1.68 -8.69
CA LYS A 150 9.75 -3.06 -8.23
C LYS A 150 8.75 -3.47 -7.17
N PHE A 151 8.70 -2.79 -6.05
CA PHE A 151 7.81 -3.13 -4.95
C PHE A 151 7.18 -1.86 -4.38
N GLY A 152 5.85 -1.78 -4.36
CA GLY A 152 5.10 -0.65 -3.83
C GLY A 152 5.21 0.61 -4.70
N GLY A 153 4.16 0.92 -5.48
CA GLY A 153 4.10 2.18 -6.22
C GLY A 153 3.96 3.39 -5.30
N ALA A 154 3.23 3.27 -4.19
CA ALA A 154 3.21 4.27 -3.12
C ALA A 154 4.26 3.98 -2.05
N PHE A 155 4.15 2.82 -1.41
CA PHE A 155 4.84 2.52 -0.16
C PHE A 155 5.42 1.12 -0.19
N PHE A 156 6.67 1.01 0.23
CA PHE A 156 7.37 -0.25 0.41
C PHE A 156 7.83 -0.40 1.86
N ARG A 157 7.57 -1.57 2.43
CA ARG A 157 8.02 -1.94 3.76
C ARG A 157 8.53 -3.37 3.80
N VAL A 158 9.70 -3.57 4.40
CA VAL A 158 10.19 -4.92 4.75
C VAL A 158 10.69 -4.97 6.18
N SER A 159 10.11 -5.89 6.96
CA SER A 159 10.40 -6.16 8.36
C SER A 159 10.86 -7.60 8.57
N TYR A 160 11.86 -7.83 9.43
CA TYR A 160 12.50 -9.15 9.54
C TYR A 160 12.37 -9.84 10.92
N ASN A 161 11.78 -9.22 11.96
CA ASN A 161 11.60 -9.87 13.28
C ASN A 161 10.15 -10.28 13.59
N GLY A 162 9.20 -9.88 12.74
CA GLY A 162 7.82 -10.35 12.77
C GLY A 162 6.95 -9.81 13.91
N ASN A 163 7.43 -8.87 14.74
CA ASN A 163 6.61 -8.24 15.80
C ASN A 163 6.32 -6.76 15.51
N GLU A 164 6.87 -6.24 14.42
CA GLU A 164 6.66 -4.87 13.98
C GLU A 164 5.22 -4.67 13.50
N THR A 165 4.65 -3.52 13.82
CA THR A 165 3.29 -3.17 13.41
C THR A 165 3.35 -2.11 12.31
N ASN A 166 2.56 -2.34 11.27
CA ASN A 166 2.35 -1.42 10.16
C ASN A 166 0.91 -0.90 10.22
N ASN A 167 0.73 0.33 10.68
CA ASN A 167 -0.59 0.91 10.92
C ASN A 167 -0.93 1.98 9.88
N PHE A 168 -2.06 1.80 9.21
CA PHE A 168 -2.63 2.78 8.29
C PHE A 168 -4.06 3.06 8.73
N ASP A 169 -4.40 4.30 9.00
CA ASP A 169 -5.76 4.69 9.36
C ASP A 169 -6.16 5.94 8.60
N SER A 170 -7.35 5.94 8.00
CA SER A 170 -7.82 7.10 7.25
C SER A 170 -6.78 7.51 6.21
N VAL A 171 -6.34 6.57 5.35
CA VAL A 171 -5.41 6.85 4.26
C VAL A 171 -6.09 6.72 2.90
N LEU A 172 -5.60 7.51 1.94
CA LEU A 172 -5.97 7.41 0.54
C LEU A 172 -4.74 6.99 -0.26
N VAL A 173 -4.81 5.84 -0.91
CA VAL A 173 -3.77 5.31 -1.80
C VAL A 173 -4.38 5.23 -3.18
N ASP A 174 -4.13 6.26 -3.99
CA ASP A 174 -4.80 6.45 -5.28
C ASP A 174 -3.83 6.56 -6.45
N SER A 175 -4.17 5.90 -7.56
CA SER A 175 -3.50 6.08 -8.85
C SER A 175 -2.00 5.82 -8.82
N ASN A 176 -1.51 5.01 -7.88
CA ASN A 176 -0.10 4.66 -7.77
C ASN A 176 0.20 3.47 -8.69
N VAL A 177 1.38 3.49 -9.30
CA VAL A 177 1.70 2.57 -10.40
C VAL A 177 3.05 1.91 -10.23
N ILE A 178 3.10 0.66 -10.68
CA ILE A 178 4.31 -0.01 -11.11
C ILE A 178 4.15 -0.30 -12.61
N PRO A 179 5.08 0.16 -13.47
CA PRO A 179 4.97 -0.07 -14.92
C PRO A 179 4.84 -1.54 -15.29
N ILE A 180 4.05 -1.82 -16.35
CA ILE A 180 3.71 -3.18 -16.78
C ILE A 180 4.94 -4.04 -17.14
N ASP A 181 5.99 -3.41 -17.66
CA ASP A 181 7.24 -4.05 -18.11
C ASP A 181 8.25 -4.32 -16.99
N SER A 182 7.97 -3.86 -15.77
CA SER A 182 8.91 -3.93 -14.65
C SER A 182 8.88 -5.22 -13.84
N ASN A 183 7.89 -6.09 -14.06
CA ASN A 183 7.64 -7.30 -13.27
C ASN A 183 7.61 -7.02 -11.74
N GLY A 184 7.10 -5.84 -11.35
CA GLY A 184 6.97 -5.44 -9.95
C GLY A 184 5.62 -5.79 -9.32
N LEU A 185 5.54 -5.65 -8.00
CA LEU A 185 4.40 -6.04 -7.16
C LEU A 185 3.86 -4.86 -6.35
N ALA A 186 2.54 -4.79 -6.20
CA ALA A 186 1.82 -3.76 -5.44
C ALA A 186 1.93 -2.36 -6.07
N GLY A 187 0.93 -1.97 -6.87
CA GLY A 187 0.78 -0.60 -7.35
C GLY A 187 0.60 0.38 -6.18
N GLY A 188 -0.16 -0.02 -5.16
CA GLY A 188 -0.32 0.74 -3.93
C GLY A 188 0.76 0.40 -2.89
N LEU A 189 0.42 -0.52 -1.99
CA LEU A 189 1.19 -0.82 -0.78
C LEU A 189 1.85 -2.20 -0.88
N TYR A 190 3.17 -2.25 -0.75
CA TYR A 190 3.91 -3.48 -0.49
C TYR A 190 4.32 -3.51 0.98
N ILE A 191 3.80 -4.48 1.72
CA ILE A 191 4.14 -4.72 3.12
C ILE A 191 4.74 -6.12 3.17
N GLN A 192 5.81 -6.26 3.95
CA GLN A 192 6.43 -7.54 4.22
C GLN A 192 6.84 -7.63 5.68
N GLY A 193 6.46 -8.73 6.32
CA GLY A 193 6.77 -9.08 7.69
C GLY A 193 6.02 -8.26 8.74
N GLY A 194 5.99 -8.79 9.96
CA GLY A 194 5.30 -8.15 11.08
C GLY A 194 3.81 -8.40 11.07
N SER A 195 3.03 -7.38 11.40
CA SER A 195 1.56 -7.37 11.30
C SER A 195 1.10 -6.09 10.62
N ALA A 196 -0.04 -6.14 9.94
CA ALA A 196 -0.63 -5.00 9.26
C ALA A 196 -2.03 -4.69 9.82
N SER A 197 -2.28 -3.43 10.18
CA SER A 197 -3.63 -2.94 10.47
C SER A 197 -3.95 -1.78 9.54
N ILE A 198 -4.93 -1.97 8.67
CA ILE A 198 -5.42 -0.93 7.74
C ILE A 198 -6.88 -0.67 8.08
N ARG A 199 -7.19 0.59 8.39
CA ARG A 199 -8.50 0.99 8.88
C ARG A 199 -9.01 2.21 8.15
N ASN A 200 -10.32 2.26 7.93
CA ASN A 200 -11.03 3.43 7.44
C ASN A 200 -10.41 4.08 6.18
N SER A 201 -9.93 3.27 5.25
CA SER A 201 -9.04 3.72 4.18
C SER A 201 -9.57 3.40 2.79
N ILE A 202 -9.06 4.11 1.80
CA ILE A 202 -9.38 3.88 0.39
C ILE A 202 -8.08 3.56 -0.35
N ILE A 203 -8.08 2.41 -1.03
CA ILE A 203 -6.98 1.94 -1.88
C ILE A 203 -7.58 1.74 -3.27
N ALA A 204 -7.35 2.69 -4.17
CA ALA A 204 -8.05 2.74 -5.45
C ALA A 204 -7.19 3.09 -6.65
N ASN A 205 -7.61 2.65 -7.85
CA ASN A 205 -6.96 2.97 -9.12
C ASN A 205 -5.46 2.61 -9.18
N ASN A 206 -4.96 1.73 -8.33
CA ASN A 206 -3.55 1.38 -8.31
C ASN A 206 -3.29 0.19 -9.25
N SER A 207 -2.12 0.17 -9.88
CA SER A 207 -1.81 -0.86 -10.89
C SER A 207 -0.38 -1.38 -10.84
N ALA A 208 -0.21 -2.69 -11.01
CA ALA A 208 1.09 -3.35 -11.13
C ALA A 208 1.00 -4.67 -11.91
N GLY A 209 2.15 -5.28 -12.23
CA GLY A 209 2.20 -6.64 -12.79
C GLY A 209 1.57 -7.67 -11.85
N GLY A 210 1.97 -7.63 -10.57
CA GLY A 210 1.35 -8.38 -9.47
C GLY A 210 0.06 -7.74 -8.93
N ALA A 211 -0.10 -7.66 -7.62
CA ALA A 211 -1.27 -7.01 -7.00
C ALA A 211 -1.37 -5.52 -7.34
N GLY A 212 -2.57 -5.01 -7.63
CA GLY A 212 -2.78 -3.59 -7.87
C GLY A 212 -2.75 -2.77 -6.58
N GLY A 213 -3.58 -3.15 -5.60
CA GLY A 213 -3.79 -2.41 -4.36
C GLY A 213 -2.76 -2.73 -3.27
N LEU A 214 -2.89 -3.90 -2.63
CA LEU A 214 -2.11 -4.31 -1.47
C LEU A 214 -1.45 -5.67 -1.71
N PHE A 215 -0.13 -5.72 -1.51
CA PHE A 215 0.65 -6.94 -1.46
C PHE A 215 1.18 -7.15 -0.04
N LEU A 216 0.93 -8.35 0.49
CA LEU A 216 1.31 -8.80 1.82
C LEU A 216 2.29 -9.97 1.65
N ALA A 217 3.49 -9.84 2.21
CA ALA A 217 4.47 -10.92 2.28
C ALA A 217 4.87 -11.29 3.71
N ASP A 218 4.71 -12.55 4.08
CA ASP A 218 5.20 -13.09 5.37
C ASP A 218 4.67 -12.37 6.63
N GLU A 219 3.48 -11.76 6.56
CA GLU A 219 2.81 -11.19 7.72
C GLU A 219 2.25 -12.27 8.62
N LYS A 220 2.43 -12.08 9.93
CA LYS A 220 1.85 -12.96 10.94
C LYS A 220 0.34 -12.75 11.06
N SER A 221 -0.09 -11.49 11.09
CA SER A 221 -1.49 -11.13 11.26
C SER A 221 -1.86 -9.86 10.48
N VAL A 222 -3.06 -9.87 9.92
CA VAL A 222 -3.59 -8.78 9.10
C VAL A 222 -5.01 -8.44 9.55
N THR A 223 -5.24 -7.17 9.85
CA THR A 223 -6.55 -6.62 10.19
C THR A 223 -6.94 -5.54 9.21
N LEU A 224 -8.00 -5.76 8.44
CA LEU A 224 -8.58 -4.80 7.51
C LEU A 224 -9.98 -4.44 8.00
N ILE A 225 -10.21 -3.18 8.38
CA ILE A 225 -11.51 -2.74 8.93
C ILE A 225 -11.97 -1.49 8.20
N GLY A 226 -13.11 -1.56 7.53
CA GLY A 226 -13.62 -0.39 6.81
C GLY A 226 -12.65 0.03 5.72
N VAL A 227 -12.28 -0.87 4.80
CA VAL A 227 -11.35 -0.54 3.71
C VAL A 227 -12.03 -0.72 2.37
N ASN A 228 -11.89 0.30 1.53
CA ASN A 228 -12.42 0.32 0.18
C ASN A 228 -11.30 0.01 -0.81
N PHE A 229 -11.36 -1.15 -1.45
CA PHE A 229 -10.49 -1.55 -2.55
C PHE A 229 -11.24 -1.42 -3.86
N TYR A 230 -10.91 -0.39 -4.64
CA TYR A 230 -11.75 0.01 -5.78
C TYR A 230 -10.93 0.25 -7.06
N GLU A 231 -11.31 -0.36 -8.19
CA GLU A 231 -10.64 -0.13 -9.48
C GLU A 231 -9.10 -0.40 -9.47
N ASN A 232 -8.62 -1.28 -8.60
CA ASN A 232 -7.21 -1.68 -8.65
C ASN A 232 -6.99 -2.73 -9.75
N GLN A 233 -5.81 -2.70 -10.37
CA GLN A 233 -5.48 -3.53 -11.52
C GLN A 233 -4.20 -4.35 -11.29
N ALA A 234 -4.33 -5.67 -11.38
CA ALA A 234 -3.21 -6.57 -11.62
C ALA A 234 -3.12 -6.84 -13.13
N TYR A 235 -2.06 -6.40 -13.81
CA TYR A 235 -1.96 -6.52 -15.27
C TYR A 235 -1.95 -7.97 -15.74
N THR A 236 -1.18 -8.81 -15.04
CA THR A 236 -1.00 -10.23 -15.37
C THR A 236 -1.17 -11.14 -14.15
N GLY A 237 -1.11 -10.57 -12.94
CA GLY A 237 -1.19 -11.29 -11.68
C GLY A 237 -2.61 -11.55 -11.16
N LEU A 238 -2.66 -11.93 -9.88
CA LEU A 238 -3.85 -12.22 -9.09
C LEU A 238 -4.04 -11.12 -8.02
N GLY A 239 -5.15 -11.15 -7.29
CA GLY A 239 -5.32 -10.36 -6.06
C GLY A 239 -5.19 -8.87 -6.32
N ALA A 240 -5.90 -8.37 -7.35
CA ALA A 240 -5.81 -6.98 -7.76
C ALA A 240 -6.12 -6.02 -6.61
N ALA A 241 -7.07 -6.35 -5.73
CA ALA A 241 -7.25 -5.63 -4.46
C ALA A 241 -6.23 -6.05 -3.40
N VAL A 242 -6.22 -7.33 -3.00
CA VAL A 242 -5.31 -7.86 -1.98
C VAL A 242 -4.68 -9.18 -2.44
N TYR A 243 -3.36 -9.26 -2.35
CA TYR A 243 -2.60 -10.48 -2.55
C TYR A 243 -1.77 -10.79 -1.30
N CYS A 244 -1.89 -12.02 -0.81
CA CYS A 244 -1.08 -12.54 0.28
C CYS A 244 -0.13 -13.61 -0.27
N SER A 245 1.19 -13.40 -0.22
CA SER A 245 2.17 -14.34 -0.79
C SER A 245 2.22 -15.67 -0.05
N ASN A 246 1.90 -15.62 1.24
CA ASN A 246 1.64 -16.77 2.09
C ASN A 246 0.32 -16.56 2.83
N PRO A 247 -0.37 -17.63 3.25
CA PRO A 247 -1.57 -17.51 4.08
C PRO A 247 -1.31 -16.64 5.30
N VAL A 248 -2.22 -15.70 5.56
CA VAL A 248 -2.16 -14.81 6.71
C VAL A 248 -3.27 -15.17 7.70
N SER A 249 -3.12 -14.78 8.97
CA SER A 249 -4.21 -14.85 9.95
C SER A 249 -4.83 -13.47 10.18
N GLY A 250 -6.07 -13.43 10.69
CA GLY A 250 -6.66 -12.18 11.18
C GLY A 250 -8.11 -11.96 10.74
N SER A 251 -8.48 -10.69 10.51
CA SER A 251 -9.88 -10.31 10.29
C SER A 251 -10.03 -9.21 9.25
N PHE A 252 -10.94 -9.45 8.30
CA PHE A 252 -11.34 -8.55 7.23
C PHE A 252 -12.82 -8.20 7.46
N THR A 253 -13.14 -6.95 7.75
CA THR A 253 -14.50 -6.57 8.15
C THR A 253 -14.89 -5.20 7.60
N GLY A 254 -16.13 -5.03 7.13
CA GLY A 254 -16.60 -3.74 6.61
C GLY A 254 -15.91 -3.36 5.30
N LEU A 255 -15.51 -4.33 4.48
CA LEU A 255 -14.78 -4.06 3.25
C LEU A 255 -15.72 -3.81 2.08
N THR A 256 -15.37 -2.87 1.20
CA THR A 256 -15.91 -2.82 -0.15
C THR A 256 -14.79 -3.14 -1.12
N VAL A 257 -14.85 -4.31 -1.75
CA VAL A 257 -13.87 -4.77 -2.74
C VAL A 257 -14.56 -4.85 -4.09
N ALA A 258 -14.43 -3.79 -4.87
CA ALA A 258 -15.24 -3.64 -6.07
C ALA A 258 -14.49 -3.15 -7.30
N ASN A 259 -14.95 -3.59 -8.48
CA ASN A 259 -14.43 -3.16 -9.78
C ASN A 259 -12.92 -3.38 -9.96
N ASN A 260 -12.30 -4.29 -9.21
CA ASN A 260 -10.89 -4.61 -9.39
C ASN A 260 -10.72 -5.59 -10.56
N TYR A 261 -9.62 -5.48 -11.29
CA TYR A 261 -9.32 -6.33 -12.44
C TYR A 261 -8.02 -7.09 -12.23
N ALA A 262 -8.05 -8.41 -12.41
CA ALA A 262 -6.84 -9.24 -12.47
C ALA A 262 -6.70 -9.88 -13.85
N GLY A 263 -5.57 -9.66 -14.52
CA GLY A 263 -5.27 -10.26 -15.83
C GLY A 263 -5.29 -11.79 -15.80
N ALA A 264 -4.94 -12.40 -14.66
CA ALA A 264 -5.19 -13.81 -14.42
C ALA A 264 -6.59 -14.01 -13.80
N PHE A 265 -6.70 -14.30 -12.50
CA PHE A 265 -7.95 -14.60 -11.81
C PHE A 265 -7.92 -14.14 -10.33
N GLY A 266 -9.04 -14.29 -9.61
CA GLY A 266 -9.11 -13.91 -8.19
C GLY A 266 -8.81 -12.43 -7.93
N ALA A 267 -9.56 -11.54 -8.58
CA ALA A 267 -9.29 -10.10 -8.57
C ALA A 267 -9.54 -9.41 -7.23
N ALA A 268 -10.37 -9.97 -6.34
CA ALA A 268 -10.57 -9.43 -5.00
C ALA A 268 -9.44 -9.88 -4.05
N PHE A 269 -9.33 -11.18 -3.80
CA PHE A 269 -8.38 -11.72 -2.83
C PHE A 269 -7.61 -12.90 -3.40
N ALA A 270 -6.29 -12.86 -3.33
CA ALA A 270 -5.43 -13.98 -3.68
C ALA A 270 -4.68 -14.51 -2.46
N SER A 271 -4.82 -15.81 -2.22
CA SER A 271 -3.95 -16.61 -1.34
C SER A 271 -3.90 -16.20 0.15
N CYS A 272 -4.83 -15.35 0.62
CA CYS A 272 -4.88 -14.94 2.02
C CYS A 272 -5.26 -16.06 3.00
N GLY A 273 -5.81 -17.17 2.51
CA GLY A 273 -5.90 -18.42 3.25
C GLY A 273 -7.11 -18.52 4.18
N THR A 274 -7.11 -19.59 4.99
CA THR A 274 -8.27 -20.05 5.77
C THR A 274 -8.31 -19.53 7.21
N THR A 275 -7.26 -18.89 7.71
CA THR A 275 -7.22 -18.35 9.08
C THR A 275 -7.63 -16.88 9.16
N VAL A 276 -8.10 -16.30 8.05
CA VAL A 276 -8.76 -14.99 8.00
C VAL A 276 -10.26 -15.14 8.15
N THR A 277 -10.87 -14.32 9.00
CA THR A 277 -12.33 -14.15 9.07
C THR A 277 -12.79 -12.98 8.21
N LEU A 278 -13.66 -13.23 7.23
CA LEU A 278 -14.23 -12.20 6.35
C LEU A 278 -15.69 -11.91 6.72
N SER A 279 -16.02 -10.73 7.22
CA SER A 279 -17.40 -10.42 7.65
C SER A 279 -17.89 -9.05 7.19
N SER A 280 -19.22 -8.87 7.13
CA SER A 280 -19.88 -7.58 6.89
C SER A 280 -19.27 -6.81 5.70
N SER A 281 -19.08 -7.49 4.56
CA SER A 281 -18.30 -6.97 3.44
C SER A 281 -19.02 -7.19 2.10
N VAL A 282 -18.77 -6.29 1.16
CA VAL A 282 -19.27 -6.35 -0.21
C VAL A 282 -18.12 -6.63 -1.17
N ILE A 283 -18.25 -7.69 -1.96
CA ILE A 283 -17.31 -8.10 -3.00
C ILE A 283 -18.05 -8.05 -4.31
N ALA A 284 -17.83 -7.02 -5.12
CA ALA A 284 -18.71 -6.72 -6.24
C ALA A 284 -17.97 -6.42 -7.54
N ASN A 285 -18.40 -7.03 -8.64
CA ASN A 285 -18.02 -6.64 -10.00
C ASN A 285 -16.50 -6.68 -10.25
N ASN A 286 -15.79 -7.55 -9.53
CA ASN A 286 -14.40 -7.83 -9.79
C ASN A 286 -14.30 -8.72 -11.04
N THR A 287 -13.39 -8.38 -11.95
CA THR A 287 -13.29 -9.01 -13.29
C THR A 287 -11.93 -9.62 -13.51
N VAL A 288 -11.87 -10.58 -14.41
CA VAL A 288 -10.67 -11.42 -14.61
C VAL A 288 -10.38 -11.63 -16.08
N GLY A 289 -9.10 -11.77 -16.44
CA GLY A 289 -8.68 -12.14 -17.81
C GLY A 289 -8.78 -13.63 -18.09
N ASN A 290 -8.60 -14.47 -17.07
CA ASN A 290 -8.84 -15.92 -17.10
C ASN A 290 -10.12 -16.26 -16.30
N PRO A 291 -11.29 -16.36 -16.95
CA PRO A 291 -12.56 -16.65 -16.29
C PRO A 291 -12.78 -18.10 -15.82
N TRP A 292 -11.89 -19.05 -16.12
CA TRP A 292 -12.12 -20.46 -15.81
C TRP A 292 -11.95 -20.79 -14.31
N PRO A 293 -10.98 -20.18 -13.58
CA PRO A 293 -10.92 -20.23 -12.12
C PRO A 293 -12.02 -19.38 -11.46
N ALA A 294 -11.77 -18.88 -10.26
CA ALA A 294 -12.67 -17.97 -9.55
C ALA A 294 -12.47 -16.52 -9.99
N ASN A 295 -13.56 -15.76 -10.11
CA ASN A 295 -13.50 -14.33 -10.43
C ASN A 295 -12.93 -13.55 -9.23
N ALA A 296 -13.51 -13.76 -8.05
CA ALA A 296 -13.24 -12.93 -6.89
C ALA A 296 -12.06 -13.44 -6.04
N CYS A 297 -12.09 -14.70 -5.61
CA CYS A 297 -11.17 -15.20 -4.58
C CYS A 297 -10.49 -16.50 -4.97
N THR A 298 -9.16 -16.56 -4.84
CA THR A 298 -8.40 -17.79 -5.13
C THR A 298 -8.43 -18.80 -3.99
N SER A 299 -8.78 -18.34 -2.78
CA SER A 299 -8.89 -19.16 -1.59
C SER A 299 -10.10 -18.71 -0.75
N THR A 300 -10.66 -19.64 0.01
CA THR A 300 -11.85 -19.41 0.83
C THR A 300 -11.44 -19.07 2.26
N MET A 301 -11.82 -17.89 2.74
CA MET A 301 -11.65 -17.44 4.13
C MET A 301 -12.70 -18.08 5.04
N THR A 302 -12.49 -18.10 6.36
CA THR A 302 -13.34 -18.90 7.26
C THR A 302 -14.30 -18.08 8.13
N HIS A 303 -15.39 -18.71 8.58
CA HIS A 303 -16.26 -18.27 9.69
C HIS A 303 -16.85 -16.85 9.58
N GLY A 304 -16.90 -16.31 8.36
CA GLY A 304 -17.47 -15.01 8.06
C GLY A 304 -18.98 -14.96 8.19
N THR A 305 -19.56 -13.79 8.48
CA THR A 305 -21.01 -13.55 8.34
C THR A 305 -21.26 -12.26 7.57
N ASN A 306 -22.46 -12.12 6.99
CA ASN A 306 -22.88 -10.87 6.34
C ASN A 306 -22.01 -10.46 5.15
N VAL A 307 -21.61 -11.43 4.33
CA VAL A 307 -20.85 -11.16 3.09
C VAL A 307 -21.81 -11.17 1.89
N VAL A 308 -21.70 -10.16 1.04
CA VAL A 308 -22.39 -10.11 -0.25
C VAL A 308 -21.36 -10.26 -1.36
N GLN A 309 -21.57 -11.19 -2.28
CA GLN A 309 -20.69 -11.40 -3.43
C GLN A 309 -21.48 -11.30 -4.74
N SER A 310 -20.95 -10.50 -5.67
CA SER A 310 -21.51 -10.22 -6.99
C SER A 310 -20.38 -10.12 -8.03
N PRO A 311 -20.58 -10.62 -9.27
CA PRO A 311 -21.73 -11.41 -9.70
C PRO A 311 -21.75 -12.81 -9.06
N MET A 312 -22.92 -13.46 -9.09
CA MET A 312 -23.09 -14.83 -8.61
C MET A 312 -22.34 -15.83 -9.49
N ASN A 313 -22.26 -15.55 -10.78
CA ASN A 313 -21.74 -16.46 -11.79
C ASN A 313 -20.34 -16.07 -12.25
N LYS A 314 -19.60 -17.06 -12.77
CA LYS A 314 -18.34 -16.83 -13.45
C LYS A 314 -18.51 -15.91 -14.65
N GLN A 315 -17.44 -15.17 -14.96
CA GLN A 315 -17.41 -14.33 -16.15
C GLN A 315 -17.38 -15.21 -17.42
N SER A 316 -18.09 -14.79 -18.47
CA SER A 316 -18.05 -15.47 -19.77
C SER A 316 -16.60 -15.55 -20.32
N PRO A 317 -16.21 -16.64 -21.02
CA PRO A 317 -17.04 -17.78 -21.46
C PRO A 317 -17.16 -18.92 -20.45
N ALA A 318 -16.62 -18.76 -19.23
CA ALA A 318 -16.85 -19.75 -18.19
C ALA A 318 -18.32 -19.75 -17.75
N SER A 319 -18.78 -20.88 -17.27
CA SER A 319 -20.15 -21.10 -16.81
C SER A 319 -20.18 -21.60 -15.37
N GLY A 320 -21.35 -21.49 -14.74
CA GLY A 320 -21.58 -21.89 -13.36
C GLY A 320 -21.34 -20.77 -12.34
N THR A 321 -21.61 -21.09 -11.08
CA THR A 321 -21.48 -20.19 -9.93
C THR A 321 -20.01 -19.90 -9.65
N ASP A 322 -19.69 -18.64 -9.30
CA ASP A 322 -18.36 -18.28 -8.81
C ASP A 322 -18.11 -18.86 -7.42
N SER A 323 -16.85 -19.13 -7.09
CA SER A 323 -16.50 -19.66 -5.77
C SER A 323 -16.71 -18.59 -4.70
N PRO A 324 -17.38 -18.90 -3.58
CA PRO A 324 -17.56 -17.94 -2.51
C PRO A 324 -16.22 -17.62 -1.82
N CYS A 325 -16.01 -16.34 -1.53
CA CYS A 325 -14.82 -15.85 -0.84
C CYS A 325 -14.71 -16.28 0.63
N THR A 326 -15.81 -16.74 1.23
CA THR A 326 -15.81 -17.33 2.57
C THR A 326 -16.69 -18.57 2.65
N ASN A 327 -16.37 -19.49 3.56
CA ASN A 327 -17.16 -20.68 3.85
C ASN A 327 -18.34 -20.41 4.82
N GLY A 328 -18.44 -19.20 5.37
CA GLY A 328 -19.61 -18.76 6.13
C GLY A 328 -20.79 -18.36 5.23
N PRO A 329 -21.91 -17.88 5.80
CA PRO A 329 -23.05 -17.43 5.02
C PRO A 329 -22.70 -16.27 4.07
N VAL A 330 -22.86 -16.50 2.76
CA VAL A 330 -22.66 -15.52 1.69
C VAL A 330 -23.95 -15.32 0.91
N THR A 331 -24.36 -14.06 0.70
CA THR A 331 -25.41 -13.70 -0.25
C THR A 331 -24.80 -13.54 -1.64
N MET A 332 -24.96 -14.57 -2.47
CA MET A 332 -24.57 -14.51 -3.88
C MET A 332 -25.68 -13.83 -4.69
N THR A 333 -25.36 -12.83 -5.50
CA THR A 333 -26.35 -12.06 -6.28
C THR A 333 -25.74 -11.45 -7.53
N ASN A 334 -26.56 -11.03 -8.50
CA ASN A 334 -26.14 -10.26 -9.67
C ASN A 334 -26.57 -8.79 -9.60
N SER A 335 -27.21 -8.38 -8.50
CA SER A 335 -27.91 -7.08 -8.41
C SER A 335 -27.14 -6.03 -7.61
N VAL A 336 -25.84 -6.21 -7.39
CA VAL A 336 -25.01 -5.23 -6.68
C VAL A 336 -24.31 -4.32 -7.67
N SER A 337 -24.47 -3.02 -7.48
CA SER A 337 -23.64 -2.02 -8.16
C SER A 337 -22.91 -1.18 -7.12
N ILE A 338 -21.64 -0.89 -7.42
CA ILE A 338 -20.77 -0.04 -6.62
C ILE A 338 -20.21 1.03 -7.54
N SER A 339 -20.33 2.29 -7.14
CA SER A 339 -19.67 3.41 -7.77
C SER A 339 -18.92 4.24 -6.73
N LEU A 340 -17.81 4.83 -7.15
CA LEU A 340 -17.03 5.77 -6.36
C LEU A 340 -17.14 7.15 -7.01
N ASP A 341 -17.68 8.12 -6.28
CA ASP A 341 -17.56 9.53 -6.66
C ASP A 341 -16.10 9.95 -6.46
N LYS A 342 -15.34 10.13 -7.54
CA LYS A 342 -13.92 10.48 -7.47
C LYS A 342 -13.65 11.90 -6.94
N THR A 343 -14.68 12.74 -6.82
CA THR A 343 -14.55 14.09 -6.24
C THR A 343 -14.70 14.08 -4.72
N THR A 344 -15.69 13.34 -4.21
CA THR A 344 -15.99 13.26 -2.78
C THR A 344 -15.44 12.00 -2.11
N TRP A 345 -14.93 11.06 -2.91
CA TRP A 345 -14.55 9.70 -2.54
C TRP A 345 -15.65 8.92 -1.82
N LYS A 346 -16.90 9.25 -2.13
CA LYS A 346 -18.05 8.54 -1.58
C LYS A 346 -18.37 7.32 -2.42
N ILE A 347 -18.37 6.15 -1.77
CA ILE A 347 -18.96 4.94 -2.31
C ILE A 347 -20.47 5.01 -2.21
N GLN A 348 -21.12 4.71 -3.32
CA GLN A 348 -22.54 4.42 -3.41
C GLN A 348 -22.71 2.93 -3.74
N ALA A 349 -23.54 2.25 -2.95
CA ALA A 349 -23.86 0.85 -3.15
C ALA A 349 -25.37 0.67 -3.31
N THR A 350 -25.78 -0.09 -4.32
CA THR A 350 -27.16 -0.57 -4.47
C THR A 350 -27.17 -2.10 -4.42
N GLY A 351 -28.26 -2.68 -3.88
CA GLY A 351 -28.37 -4.14 -3.74
C GLY A 351 -27.52 -4.76 -2.62
N ALA A 352 -26.82 -3.93 -1.82
CA ALA A 352 -26.11 -4.34 -0.62
C ALA A 352 -26.60 -3.53 0.59
N GLN A 353 -26.49 -4.10 1.80
CA GLN A 353 -26.85 -3.39 3.03
C GLN A 353 -25.84 -2.26 3.28
N VAL A 354 -26.33 -1.07 3.65
CA VAL A 354 -25.50 0.13 3.87
C VAL A 354 -24.39 -0.12 4.91
N GLY A 355 -24.67 -0.95 5.93
CA GLY A 355 -23.69 -1.30 6.97
C GLY A 355 -22.51 -2.18 6.51
N TYR A 356 -22.50 -2.67 5.27
CA TYR A 356 -21.41 -3.49 4.71
C TYR A 356 -20.43 -2.68 3.86
N VAL A 357 -20.72 -1.40 3.63
CA VAL A 357 -19.89 -0.52 2.81
C VAL A 357 -18.80 0.09 3.67
N GLY A 358 -17.57 0.10 3.18
CA GLY A 358 -16.47 0.72 3.89
C GLY A 358 -16.66 2.24 3.96
N PRO A 359 -16.04 2.90 4.94
CA PRO A 359 -16.20 4.32 5.19
C PRO A 359 -15.64 5.15 4.04
N ASN A 360 -16.32 6.27 3.78
CA ASN A 360 -15.95 7.24 2.76
C ASN A 360 -15.09 8.34 3.37
N ILE A 361 -13.94 7.96 3.92
CA ILE A 361 -13.02 8.92 4.54
C ILE A 361 -11.99 9.34 3.52
N VAL A 362 -12.05 10.62 3.13
CA VAL A 362 -10.91 11.28 2.51
C VAL A 362 -10.05 11.84 3.62
N PRO A 363 -8.80 11.40 3.74
CA PRO A 363 -7.88 11.97 4.71
C PRO A 363 -7.67 13.45 4.44
N GLY A 364 -7.82 14.35 5.41
CA GLY A 364 -7.40 15.76 5.29
C GLY A 364 -8.05 16.57 4.16
N LEU A 365 -9.36 16.42 3.91
CA LEU A 365 -10.14 17.50 3.30
C LEU A 365 -10.18 18.72 4.23
#